data_AF-A0AAV8UW20-F1
#
_entry.id   AF-A0AAV8UW20-F1
#
_cell.length_a   1.000
_cell.length_b   1.000
_cell.length_c   1.000
_cell.angle_alpha   90.00
_cell.angle_beta   90.00
_cell.angle_gamma   90.00
#
_symmetry.space_group_name_H-M   'P 1'
#
loop_
_entity.id
_entity.type
_entity.pdbx_description
1 polymer ?
#
loop_
_entity_poly.entity_id
_entity_poly.type
_entity_poly.pdbx_seq_one_letter_code
_entity_poly.pdbx_strand_id
1 'polypeptide(L)' 'MGVDGRIVYVGDGGNDLCPALRLRDCDSVLPRKGFPLFKLLKEKHHECKARVIPWTGGEELADTLSSIKSSV' A
#
# COMPACT_ATOMS: atom_id res chain seq x y z
N MET A 1 -8.34 -5.21 21.61
CA MET A 1 -8.81 -3.93 21.04
C MET A 1 -8.41 -3.90 19.57
N GLY A 2 -9.34 -4.27 18.68
CA GLY A 2 -9.13 -4.04 17.25
C GLY A 2 -9.31 -2.56 16.99
N VAL A 3 -8.37 -1.94 16.28
CA VAL A 3 -8.59 -0.62 15.69
C VAL A 3 -9.67 -0.78 14.62
N ASP A 4 -10.87 -0.24 14.87
CA ASP A 4 -11.90 -0.11 13.83
C ASP A 4 -11.42 0.95 12.84
N GLY A 5 -10.72 0.49 11.80
CA GLY A 5 -10.18 1.35 10.75
C GLY A 5 -9.41 0.55 9.71
N ARG A 6 -9.52 0.96 8.44
CA ARG A 6 -8.67 0.48 7.35
C ARG A 6 -7.44 1.39 7.25
N ILE A 7 -6.26 0.80 7.17
CA ILE A 7 -4.99 1.53 7.01
C ILE A 7 -4.70 1.66 5.51
N VAL A 8 -4.25 2.85 5.11
CA VAL A 8 -3.66 3.10 3.80
C VAL A 8 -2.21 3.53 4.03
N TYR A 9 -1.26 2.68 3.66
CA TYR A 9 0.18 2.94 3.78
C TYR A 9 0.73 3.41 2.44
N VAL A 10 1.43 4.54 2.42
CA VAL A 10 2.05 5.09 1.19
C VAL A 10 3.56 5.15 1.40
N GLY A 11 4.34 4.62 0.45
CA GLY A 11 5.79 4.61 0.56
C GLY A 11 6.48 4.21 -0.74
N ASP A 12 7.79 4.41 -0.79
CA ASP A 12 8.63 4.08 -1.95
C ASP A 12 9.94 3.37 -1.53
N GLY A 13 10.34 3.48 -0.26
CA GLY A 13 11.60 2.97 0.28
C GLY A 13 11.59 1.48 0.60
N GLY A 14 12.75 0.83 0.51
CA GLY A 14 12.87 -0.60 0.85
C GLY A 14 12.66 -0.89 2.34
N ASN A 15 12.92 0.11 3.20
CA ASN A 15 12.64 0.08 4.63
C ASN A 15 11.14 -0.02 4.96
N ASP A 16 10.27 0.29 4.00
CA ASP A 16 8.81 0.20 4.15
C ASP A 16 8.27 -1.23 3.95
N LEU A 17 9.10 -2.20 3.55
CA LEU A 17 8.64 -3.57 3.33
C LEU A 17 8.10 -4.21 4.62
N CYS A 18 8.82 -4.09 5.74
CA CYS A 18 8.41 -4.68 7.00
C CYS A 18 7.04 -4.17 7.48
N PRO A 19 6.78 -2.85 7.56
CA PRO A 19 5.44 -2.37 7.90
C PRO A 19 4.38 -2.76 6.86
N ALA A 20 4.70 -2.79 5.56
CA ALA A 20 3.77 -3.23 4.52
C ALA A 20 3.31 -4.70 4.70
N LEU A 21 4.22 -5.61 5.04
CA LEU A 21 3.91 -7.02 5.28
C LEU A 21 3.06 -7.27 6.53
N ARG A 22 2.99 -6.30 7.45
CA ARG A 22 2.18 -6.41 8.69
C ARG A 22 0.75 -5.91 8.53
N LEU A 23 0.43 -5.33 7.37
CA LEU A 23 -0.93 -4.89 7.05
C LEU A 23 -1.86 -6.09 6.86
N ARG A 24 -3.15 -5.89 7.15
CA ARG A 24 -4.19 -6.91 7.04
C ARG A 24 -4.79 -6.91 5.64
N ASP A 25 -5.60 -7.93 5.33
CA ASP A 25 -6.30 -8.06 4.05
C ASP A 25 -7.26 -6.90 3.75
N CYS A 26 -7.76 -6.21 4.79
CA CYS A 26 -8.64 -5.03 4.65
C CYS A 26 -7.88 -3.71 4.46
N ASP A 27 -6.56 -3.72 4.62
CA ASP A 27 -5.70 -2.55 4.49
C ASP A 27 -5.16 -2.42 3.05
N SER A 28 -4.54 -1.29 2.72
CA SER A 28 -3.94 -1.05 1.40
C SER A 28 -2.52 -0.51 1.55
N VAL A 29 -1.63 -0.95 0.67
CA VAL A 29 -0.28 -0.39 0.51
C VAL A 29 -0.14 0.20 -0.89
N LEU A 30 0.35 1.43 -0.97
CA LEU A 30 0.49 2.21 -2.19
C LEU A 30 1.99 2.42 -2.46
N PRO A 31 2.68 1.46 -3.10
CA PRO A 31 4.09 1.58 -3.41
C PRO A 31 4.32 2.41 -4.68
N ARG A 32 5.34 3.28 -4.67
CA ARG A 32 5.69 4.04 -5.88
C ARG A 32 6.33 3.16 -6.95
N LYS A 33 5.79 3.17 -8.17
CA LYS A 33 6.32 2.44 -9.33
C LYS A 33 7.76 2.87 -9.62
N GLY A 34 8.62 1.88 -9.87
CA GLY A 34 10.05 2.09 -10.14
C GLY A 34 10.96 2.12 -8.90
N PHE A 35 10.39 2.24 -7.70
CA PHE A 35 11.13 2.35 -6.44
C PHE A 35 11.24 1.01 -5.70
N PRO A 36 12.17 0.87 -4.73
CA PRO A 36 12.46 -0.39 -4.06
C PRO A 36 11.24 -1.10 -3.46
N LEU A 37 10.33 -0.38 -2.79
CA LEU A 37 9.15 -0.99 -2.18
C LEU A 37 8.29 -1.76 -3.19
N PHE A 38 8.06 -1.16 -4.37
CA PHE A 38 7.27 -1.77 -5.43
C PHE A 38 7.91 -3.06 -5.97
N LYS A 39 9.24 -3.06 -6.14
CA LYS A 39 9.98 -4.25 -6.60
C LYS A 39 9.90 -5.38 -5.57
N LEU A 40 10.14 -5.05 -4.30
CA LEU A 40 10.11 -6.01 -3.18
C LEU A 40 8.72 -6.62 -2.99
N LEU A 41 7.65 -5.82 -3.07
CA LEU A 41 6.28 -6.32 -2.97
C LEU A 41 5.88 -7.20 -4.15
N LYS A 42 6.43 -6.96 -5.34
CA LYS A 42 6.22 -7.83 -6.51
C LYS A 42 6.88 -9.20 -6.30
N GLU A 43 8.10 -9.22 -5.77
CA GLU A 43 8.85 -10.44 -5.43
C GLU A 43 8.16 -11.22 -4.30
N LYS A 44 7.71 -10.52 -3.25
CA LYS A 44 7.10 -11.06 -2.03
C LYS A 44 5.58 -10.99 -2.02
N HIS A 45 4.94 -11.05 -3.17
CA HIS A 45 3.49 -10.83 -3.31
C HIS A 45 2.64 -11.78 -2.43
N HIS A 46 3.12 -12.99 -2.18
CA HIS A 46 2.44 -13.98 -1.34
C HIS A 46 2.58 -13.71 0.18
N GLU A 47 3.54 -12.88 0.59
CA GLU A 47 3.75 -12.47 1.98
C GLU A 47 2.90 -11.24 2.34
N CYS A 48 2.53 -10.42 1.34
CA CYS A 48 1.73 -9.22 1.52
C CYS A 48 0.23 -9.52 1.44
N LYS A 49 -0.45 -9.41 2.59
CA LYS A 49 -1.90 -9.58 2.71
C LYS A 49 -2.71 -8.40 2.21
N ALA A 50 -2.18 -7.20 2.41
CA ALA A 50 -2.85 -5.97 2.01
C ALA A 50 -2.95 -5.82 0.49
N ARG A 51 -3.97 -5.07 0.06
CA ARG A 51 -4.14 -4.73 -1.34
C ARG A 51 -3.00 -3.79 -1.79
N VAL A 52 -2.24 -4.23 -2.79
CA VAL A 52 -1.13 -3.46 -3.36
C VAL A 52 -1.65 -2.59 -4.52
N ILE A 53 -1.56 -1.26 -4.38
CA ILE A 53 -2.06 -0.29 -5.38
C ILE A 53 -0.92 0.64 -5.81
N PRO A 54 -0.18 0.32 -6.87
CA PRO A 54 1.02 1.06 -7.23
C PRO A 54 0.69 2.41 -7.90
N TRP A 55 1.45 3.47 -7.56
CA TRP A 55 1.27 4.83 -8.10
C TRP A 55 2.56 5.38 -8.72
N THR A 56 2.47 6.37 -9.59
CA THR A 56 3.62 6.95 -10.31
C THR A 56 3.86 8.41 -9.92
N GLY A 57 2.79 9.19 -9.86
CA GLY A 57 2.81 10.63 -9.58
C GLY A 57 1.74 11.05 -8.57
N GLY A 58 1.79 12.32 -8.15
CA GLY A 58 0.93 12.86 -7.10
C GLY A 58 -0.56 12.88 -7.48
N GLU A 59 -0.90 13.13 -8.74
CA GLU A 59 -2.29 13.12 -9.23
C GLU A 59 -2.91 11.72 -9.14
N GLU A 60 -2.23 10.70 -9.70
CA GLU A 60 -2.66 9.29 -9.61
C GLU A 60 -2.81 8.84 -8.14
N LEU A 61 -1.89 9.28 -7.26
CA LEU A 61 -1.98 9.02 -5.83
C LEU A 61 -3.21 9.69 -5.19
N ALA A 62 -3.50 10.95 -5.52
CA ALA A 62 -4.65 11.69 -5.01
C ALA A 62 -5.98 11.06 -5.46
N ASP A 63 -6.08 10.65 -6.72
CA ASP A 63 -7.25 9.98 -7.28
C ASP A 63 -7.48 8.62 -6.61
N THR A 64 -6.39 7.86 -6.41
CA THR A 64 -6.43 6.58 -5.70
C THR A 64 -6.93 6.74 -4.27
N LEU A 65 -6.39 7.72 -3.53
CA LEU A 65 -6.81 8.00 -2.16
C LEU A 65 -8.28 8.42 -2.08
N SER A 66 -8.74 9.23 -3.02
CA SER A 66 -10.15 9.63 -3.12
C SER A 66 -11.06 8.43 -3.37
N SER A 67 -10.66 7.53 -4.27
CA SER A 67 -11.40 6.30 -4.57
C SER A 67 -11.49 5.34 -3.38
N ILE A 68 -10.41 5.22 -2.59
CA ILE A 68 -10.38 4.40 -1.37
C ILE A 68 -11.33 4.97 -0.31
N LYS A 69 -11.34 6.30 -0.12
CA LYS A 69 -12.21 6.99 0.84
C LYS A 69 -13.70 6.87 0.48
N SER A 70 -14.05 6.77 -0.79
CA SER A 70 -15.44 6.60 -1.24
C SER A 70 -15.97 5.17 -1.09
N SER A 71 -15.11 4.21 -0.71
CA SER A 71 -15.46 2.79 -0.53
C SER A 71 -15.63 2.38 0.94
N VAL A 72 -15.76 3.36 1.84
CA VAL A 72 -16.08 3.21 3.27
C VAL A 72 -17.39 3.89 3.61
#